data_AF-A0A1S1N3I8-F1
#
_entry.id   AF-A0A1S1N3I8-F1
#
_cell.length_a   1.000
_cell.length_b   1.000
_cell.length_c   1.000
_cell.angle_alpha   90.00
_cell.angle_beta   90.00
_cell.angle_gamma   90.00
#
_symmetry.space_group_name_H-M   'P 1'
#
loop_
_entity.id
_entity.type
_entity.pdbx_description
1 polymer ?
#
loop_
_entity_poly.entity_id
_entity_poly.type
_entity_poly.pdbx_seq_one_letter_code
_entity_poly.pdbx_strand_id
1 'polypeptide(L)'
;MTHTPSFKMVEISAYVDPSKARGVKYGQLTFAKLRQKIEMYKCGTIVKLSLAGLDFIDVSFGRECLIHLLLHFRGRIGFILTNLEHSDLEETFYGALYHYKICLLIQQPDNSTKIIGPKSDGSFLEKYLELWNYISEHEFVTTSQIVKHFHALSPPNGNSKLNKLVKMGLLLKKRQIATSGGPEDIFIPIKN
;
A
#
# COMPACT_ATOMS: atom_id res chain seq x y z
N MET A 1 -16.22 17.89 -2.29
CA MET A 1 -16.22 16.67 -1.46
C MET A 1 -14.78 16.40 -1.08
N THR A 2 -14.45 16.24 0.19
CA THR A 2 -13.10 15.90 0.62
C THR A 2 -12.84 14.43 0.29
N HIS A 3 -11.73 14.13 -0.38
CA HIS A 3 -11.32 12.77 -0.74
C HIS A 3 -10.38 12.16 0.31
N THR A 4 -10.36 12.75 1.50
CA THR A 4 -9.52 12.34 2.62
C THR A 4 -9.80 10.87 2.98
N PRO A 5 -8.76 10.02 3.00
CA PRO A 5 -8.90 8.64 3.42
C PRO A 5 -9.43 8.53 4.84
N SER A 6 -10.29 7.56 5.09
CA SER A 6 -10.58 7.14 6.47
C SER A 6 -9.49 6.19 6.96
N PHE A 7 -9.05 6.36 8.21
CA PHE A 7 -8.07 5.47 8.83
C PHE A 7 -8.73 4.42 9.72
N LYS A 8 -8.19 3.20 9.71
CA LYS A 8 -8.58 2.10 10.61
C LYS A 8 -7.33 1.41 11.15
N MET A 9 -7.29 1.18 12.46
CA MET A 9 -6.26 0.34 13.09
C MET A 9 -6.73 -1.12 13.10
N VAL A 10 -5.83 -2.05 12.79
CA VAL A 10 -6.06 -3.49 12.89
C VAL A 10 -4.81 -4.16 13.45
N GLU A 11 -4.95 -4.78 14.62
CA GLU A 11 -3.91 -5.59 15.28
C GLU A 11 -3.90 -7.00 14.71
N ILE A 12 -2.75 -7.48 14.20
CA ILE A 12 -2.65 -8.84 13.64
C ILE A 12 -2.72 -9.91 14.74
N SER A 13 -2.19 -9.61 15.93
CA SER A 13 -2.24 -10.46 17.14
C SER A 13 -3.67 -10.79 17.60
N ALA A 14 -4.69 -10.03 17.15
CA ALA A 14 -6.09 -10.38 17.39
C ALA A 14 -6.59 -11.57 16.55
N TYR A 15 -5.84 -11.99 15.53
CA TYR A 15 -6.27 -13.00 14.54
C TYR A 15 -5.38 -14.25 14.53
N VAL A 16 -4.23 -14.19 15.20
CA VAL A 16 -3.26 -15.28 15.34
C VAL A 16 -2.68 -15.28 16.75
N ASP A 17 -2.40 -16.46 17.27
CA ASP A 17 -1.60 -16.61 18.50
C ASP A 17 -0.20 -16.01 18.25
N PRO A 18 0.25 -15.03 19.07
CA PRO A 18 1.55 -14.36 18.92
C PRO A 18 2.74 -15.29 18.70
N SER A 19 2.76 -16.44 19.36
CA SER A 19 3.83 -17.43 19.28
C SER A 19 3.77 -18.32 18.02
N LYS A 20 2.70 -18.20 17.24
CA LYS A 20 2.40 -19.03 16.07
C LYS A 20 2.35 -18.27 14.75
N ALA A 21 2.79 -17.01 14.70
CA ALA A 21 2.86 -16.20 13.48
C ALA A 21 3.99 -16.66 12.53
N ARG A 22 3.97 -17.94 12.13
CA ARG A 22 4.99 -18.60 11.31
C ARG A 22 4.42 -19.60 10.33
N GLY A 23 5.09 -19.77 9.21
CA GLY A 23 4.78 -20.76 8.20
C GLY A 23 3.50 -20.48 7.42
N VAL A 24 3.34 -21.25 6.34
CA VAL A 24 2.27 -21.07 5.35
C VAL A 24 0.88 -21.24 5.97
N LYS A 25 0.69 -22.27 6.81
CA LYS A 25 -0.61 -22.60 7.40
C LYS A 25 -1.19 -21.46 8.22
N TYR A 26 -0.41 -20.90 9.16
CA TYR A 26 -0.90 -19.81 10.00
C TYR A 26 -1.01 -18.50 9.22
N GLY A 27 -0.13 -18.27 8.23
CA GLY A 27 -0.25 -17.11 7.34
C GLY A 27 -1.58 -17.10 6.57
N GLN A 28 -1.96 -18.22 5.96
CA GLN A 28 -3.22 -18.35 5.20
C GLN A 28 -4.46 -18.25 6.09
N LEU A 29 -4.44 -18.86 7.28
CA LEU A 29 -5.54 -18.76 8.23
C LEU A 29 -5.73 -17.32 8.72
N THR A 30 -4.63 -16.61 8.99
CA THR A 30 -4.67 -15.22 9.45
C THR A 30 -5.14 -14.29 8.34
N PHE A 31 -4.64 -14.49 7.11
CA PHE A 31 -5.11 -13.80 5.92
C PHE A 31 -6.63 -13.91 5.76
N ALA A 32 -7.19 -15.12 5.86
CA ALA A 32 -8.62 -15.34 5.67
C ALA A 32 -9.47 -14.52 6.65
N LYS A 33 -9.07 -14.49 7.93
CA LYS A 33 -9.77 -13.71 8.97
C LYS A 33 -9.62 -12.20 8.77
N LEU A 34 -8.41 -11.73 8.49
CA LEU A 34 -8.14 -10.31 8.24
C LEU A 34 -8.88 -9.82 7.01
N ARG A 35 -8.89 -10.61 5.93
CA ARG A 35 -9.62 -10.33 4.71
C ARG A 35 -11.11 -10.13 5.01
N GLN A 36 -11.75 -11.06 5.73
CA GLN A 36 -13.15 -10.93 6.10
C GLN A 36 -13.42 -9.64 6.89
N LYS A 37 -12.53 -9.28 7.82
CA LYS A 37 -12.64 -8.01 8.57
C LYS A 37 -12.56 -6.79 7.65
N ILE A 38 -11.56 -6.75 6.78
CA ILE A 38 -11.24 -5.59 5.94
C ILE A 38 -12.22 -5.46 4.76
N GLU A 39 -12.84 -6.54 4.32
CA GLU A 39 -13.88 -6.50 3.28
C GLU A 39 -15.06 -5.60 3.67
N MET A 40 -15.33 -5.43 4.97
CA MET A 40 -16.35 -4.52 5.49
C MET A 40 -15.98 -3.03 5.39
N TYR A 41 -14.73 -2.70 5.08
CA TYR A 41 -14.27 -1.32 4.97
C TYR A 41 -14.58 -0.72 3.60
N LYS A 42 -14.89 0.58 3.59
CA LYS A 42 -15.21 1.33 2.38
C LYS A 42 -13.96 1.50 1.50
N CYS A 43 -14.14 1.51 0.18
CA CYS A 43 -13.10 1.91 -0.76
C CYS A 43 -12.56 3.30 -0.39
N GLY A 44 -11.24 3.48 -0.40
CA GLY A 44 -10.58 4.70 0.07
C GLY A 44 -10.09 4.64 1.53
N THR A 45 -10.32 3.52 2.23
CA THR A 45 -9.80 3.34 3.60
C THR A 45 -8.30 3.05 3.58
N ILE A 46 -7.54 3.64 4.49
CA ILE A 46 -6.17 3.25 4.81
C ILE A 46 -6.19 2.48 6.13
N VAL A 47 -5.68 1.26 6.12
CA VAL A 47 -5.57 0.39 7.29
C VAL A 47 -4.15 0.45 7.82
N LYS A 48 -4.00 0.91 9.06
CA LYS A 48 -2.78 0.72 9.85
C LYS A 48 -2.80 -0.69 10.40
N LEU A 49 -1.94 -1.55 9.85
CA LEU A 49 -1.76 -2.93 10.27
C LEU A 49 -0.64 -2.97 11.30
N SER A 50 -1.01 -3.24 12.54
CA SER A 50 -0.08 -3.30 13.65
C SER A 50 0.43 -4.73 13.85
N LEU A 51 1.75 -4.82 14.01
CA LEU A 51 2.45 -6.06 14.38
C LEU A 51 2.66 -6.15 15.89
N ALA A 52 2.11 -5.20 16.66
CA ALA A 52 2.25 -5.19 18.11
C ALA A 52 1.72 -6.49 18.75
N GLY A 53 2.47 -6.98 19.73
CA GLY A 53 2.14 -8.20 20.46
C GLY A 53 2.33 -9.48 19.66
N LEU A 54 3.09 -9.46 18.56
CA LEU A 54 3.61 -10.68 17.93
C LEU A 54 5.06 -10.91 18.39
N ASP A 55 5.39 -12.15 18.74
CA ASP A 55 6.73 -12.48 19.24
C ASP A 55 7.76 -12.49 18.11
N PHE A 56 7.35 -12.93 16.91
CA PHE A 56 8.14 -12.93 15.69
C PHE A 56 7.24 -13.17 14.48
N ILE A 57 7.75 -12.88 13.27
CA ILE A 57 7.13 -13.27 12.00
C ILE A 57 8.20 -13.83 11.07
N ASP A 58 7.95 -14.99 10.49
CA ASP A 58 8.82 -15.53 9.44
C ASP A 58 8.39 -15.09 8.01
N VAL A 59 9.30 -15.27 7.07
CA VAL A 59 9.10 -14.94 5.64
C VAL A 59 7.82 -15.57 5.10
N SER A 60 7.56 -16.82 5.44
CA SER A 60 6.43 -17.58 4.90
C SER A 60 5.10 -17.03 5.41
N PHE A 61 5.00 -16.75 6.72
CA PHE A 61 3.80 -16.16 7.30
C PHE A 61 3.53 -14.79 6.70
N GLY A 62 4.52 -13.88 6.69
CA GLY A 62 4.28 -12.54 6.19
C GLY A 62 4.01 -12.50 4.69
N ARG A 63 4.55 -13.44 3.90
CA ARG A 63 4.14 -13.62 2.49
C ARG A 63 2.67 -14.04 2.39
N GLU A 64 2.29 -15.12 3.05
CA GLU A 64 0.92 -15.65 2.92
C GLU A 64 -0.14 -14.74 3.57
N CYS A 65 0.25 -13.97 4.60
CA CYS A 65 -0.60 -13.04 5.31
C CYS A 65 -0.54 -11.63 4.71
N LEU A 66 0.56 -10.91 4.94
CA LEU A 66 0.68 -9.48 4.63
C LEU A 66 0.69 -9.23 3.12
N ILE A 67 1.57 -9.92 2.38
CA ILE A 67 1.76 -9.68 0.94
C ILE A 67 0.48 -10.02 0.17
N HIS A 68 -0.16 -11.16 0.47
CA HIS A 68 -1.43 -11.51 -0.15
C HIS A 68 -2.57 -10.57 0.24
N LEU A 69 -2.58 -10.02 1.46
CA LEU A 69 -3.56 -9.01 1.85
C LEU A 69 -3.42 -7.72 1.02
N LEU A 70 -2.19 -7.23 0.85
CA LEU A 70 -1.91 -6.09 -0.02
C LEU A 70 -2.36 -6.34 -1.46
N LEU A 71 -1.99 -7.50 -2.02
CA LEU A 71 -2.36 -7.87 -3.39
C LEU A 71 -3.88 -7.97 -3.58
N HIS A 72 -4.59 -8.48 -2.57
CA HIS A 72 -6.03 -8.65 -2.61
C HIS A 72 -6.79 -7.32 -2.66
N PHE A 73 -6.36 -6.33 -1.87
CA PHE A 73 -7.09 -5.05 -1.77
C PHE A 73 -6.46 -3.86 -2.51
N ARG A 74 -5.29 -4.03 -3.18
CA ARG A 74 -4.57 -2.94 -3.85
C ARG A 74 -5.47 -2.04 -4.70
N GLY A 75 -5.28 -0.73 -4.58
CA GLY A 75 -6.10 0.28 -5.25
C GLY A 75 -7.46 0.56 -4.61
N ARG A 76 -7.98 -0.33 -3.74
CA ARG A 76 -9.24 -0.13 -3.01
C ARG A 76 -9.03 0.22 -1.55
N ILE A 77 -8.16 -0.52 -0.86
CA ILE A 77 -7.77 -0.29 0.53
C ILE A 77 -6.26 -0.12 0.57
N GLY A 78 -5.80 0.87 1.33
CA GLY A 78 -4.38 1.15 1.54
C GLY A 78 -3.90 0.48 2.80
N PHE A 79 -2.60 0.18 2.87
CA PHE A 79 -2.00 -0.43 4.05
C PHE A 79 -0.75 0.31 4.46
N ILE A 80 -0.63 0.55 5.76
CA ILE A 80 0.59 1.05 6.40
C ILE A 80 0.90 0.08 7.54
N LEU A 81 2.08 -0.51 7.55
CA LEU A 81 2.57 -1.33 8.64
C LEU A 81 3.03 -0.44 9.80
N THR A 82 2.72 -0.85 11.01
CA THR A 82 3.02 -0.12 12.25
C THR A 82 3.58 -1.09 13.29
N ASN A 83 4.27 -0.55 14.31
CA ASN A 83 4.88 -1.33 15.39
C ASN A 83 5.89 -2.38 14.87
N LEU A 84 6.73 -1.94 13.94
CA LEU A 84 7.83 -2.73 13.41
C LEU A 84 9.03 -2.61 14.35
N GLU A 85 9.19 -3.55 15.27
CA GLU A 85 10.31 -3.55 16.23
C GLU A 85 11.54 -4.32 15.71
N HIS A 86 11.39 -5.05 14.60
CA HIS A 86 12.46 -5.87 14.02
C HIS A 86 13.01 -5.25 12.74
N SER A 87 14.32 -4.95 12.75
CA SER A 87 15.08 -4.42 11.60
C SER A 87 15.09 -5.34 10.38
N ASP A 88 14.76 -6.62 10.54
CA ASP A 88 15.02 -7.67 9.54
C ASP A 88 13.83 -7.94 8.62
N LEU A 89 12.70 -7.24 8.81
CA LEU A 89 11.49 -7.48 8.01
C LEU A 89 11.64 -6.98 6.56
N GLU A 90 12.53 -6.01 6.33
CA GLU A 90 12.86 -5.57 4.95
C GLU A 90 13.51 -6.72 4.17
N GLU A 91 14.53 -7.35 4.75
CA GLU A 91 15.23 -8.49 4.15
C GLU A 91 14.30 -9.70 4.02
N THR A 92 13.51 -9.95 5.06
CA THR A 92 12.53 -11.04 5.13
C THR A 92 11.54 -10.99 3.96
N PHE A 93 11.00 -9.81 3.63
CA PHE A 93 9.99 -9.69 2.58
C PHE A 93 10.52 -9.27 1.22
N TYR A 94 11.81 -8.90 1.13
CA TYR A 94 12.39 -8.37 -0.09
C TYR A 94 12.11 -9.23 -1.32
N GLY A 95 12.34 -10.55 -1.22
CA GLY A 95 12.09 -11.48 -2.31
C GLY A 95 10.63 -11.50 -2.78
N ALA A 96 9.68 -11.42 -1.85
CA ALA A 96 8.25 -11.36 -2.18
C ALA A 96 7.89 -10.00 -2.81
N LEU A 97 8.37 -8.89 -2.26
CA LEU A 97 8.13 -7.56 -2.83
C LEU A 97 8.65 -7.45 -4.26
N TYR A 98 9.86 -7.97 -4.51
CA TYR A 98 10.44 -8.04 -5.84
C TYR A 98 9.60 -8.90 -6.79
N HIS A 99 9.25 -10.13 -6.38
CA HIS A 99 8.48 -11.06 -7.20
C HIS A 99 7.11 -10.49 -7.60
N TYR A 100 6.37 -9.92 -6.64
CA TYR A 100 5.03 -9.38 -6.87
C TYR A 100 5.03 -7.93 -7.39
N LYS A 101 6.20 -7.27 -7.41
CA LYS A 101 6.38 -5.87 -7.84
C LYS A 101 5.50 -4.90 -7.05
N ILE A 102 5.45 -5.07 -5.73
CA ILE A 102 4.68 -4.24 -4.80
C ILE A 102 5.58 -3.59 -3.75
N CYS A 103 5.07 -2.57 -3.08
CA CYS A 103 5.73 -1.89 -1.98
C CYS A 103 4.98 -2.10 -0.66
N LEU A 104 5.72 -2.05 0.44
CA LEU A 104 5.21 -1.87 1.80
C LEU A 104 5.43 -0.42 2.22
N LEU A 105 4.42 0.16 2.85
CA LEU A 105 4.53 1.43 3.56
C LEU A 105 4.64 1.13 5.05
N ILE A 106 5.62 1.71 5.72
CA ILE A 106 5.88 1.50 7.15
C ILE A 106 5.91 2.85 7.84
N GLN A 107 5.10 2.98 8.89
CA GLN A 107 5.15 4.13 9.78
C GLN A 107 6.46 4.14 10.56
N GLN A 108 7.17 5.25 10.50
CA GLN A 108 8.37 5.51 11.29
C GLN A 108 8.00 6.18 12.64
N PRO A 109 8.92 6.17 13.63
CA PRO A 109 8.68 6.81 14.94
C PRO A 109 8.35 8.31 14.88
N ASP A 110 8.86 9.02 13.87
CA ASP A 110 8.59 10.44 13.61
C ASP A 110 7.27 10.69 12.86
N ASN A 111 6.41 9.66 12.74
CA ASN A 111 5.19 9.62 11.95
C ASN A 111 5.38 9.73 10.42
N SER A 112 6.61 9.77 9.92
CA SER A 112 6.87 9.67 8.48
C SER A 112 6.55 8.26 7.96
N THR A 113 6.43 8.12 6.64
CA THR A 113 6.18 6.83 5.99
C THR A 113 7.40 6.42 5.17
N LYS A 114 8.03 5.32 5.55
CA LYS A 114 9.09 4.67 4.77
C LYS A 114 8.46 3.73 3.75
N ILE A 115 8.96 3.77 2.52
CA ILE A 115 8.53 2.85 1.46
C ILE A 115 9.63 1.82 1.25
N ILE A 116 9.27 0.53 1.33
CA ILE A 116 10.13 -0.58 0.94
C ILE A 116 9.52 -1.23 -0.28
N GLY A 117 10.32 -1.54 -1.28
CA GLY A 117 9.86 -2.20 -2.49
C GLY A 117 10.99 -2.92 -3.22
N PRO A 118 10.78 -3.31 -4.48
CA PRO A 118 11.80 -3.94 -5.30
C PRO A 118 13.01 -3.01 -5.48
N LYS A 119 14.20 -3.45 -5.08
CA LYS A 119 15.50 -2.81 -5.35
C LYS A 119 16.17 -3.52 -6.53
N SER A 120 15.83 -3.16 -7.77
CA SER A 120 16.72 -3.51 -8.88
C SER A 120 17.83 -2.48 -9.01
N ASP A 121 18.96 -2.90 -9.57
CA ASP A 121 20.11 -2.06 -9.94
C ASP A 121 19.63 -0.88 -10.83
N GLY A 122 19.68 0.35 -10.30
CA GLY A 122 19.03 1.54 -10.86
C GLY A 122 17.54 1.60 -10.53
N SER A 123 17.18 2.25 -9.42
CA SER A 123 16.05 1.77 -8.63
C SER A 123 14.68 2.00 -9.27
N PHE A 124 13.87 0.95 -9.22
CA PHE A 124 12.49 1.00 -9.69
C PHE A 124 11.66 2.06 -8.95
N LEU A 125 12.03 2.41 -7.71
CA LEU A 125 11.50 3.55 -6.98
C LEU A 125 12.03 4.89 -7.51
N GLU A 126 13.32 5.03 -7.83
CA GLU A 126 13.90 6.24 -8.45
C GLU A 126 13.12 6.65 -9.69
N LYS A 127 12.74 5.69 -10.55
CA LYS A 127 11.97 5.97 -11.77
C LYS A 127 10.62 6.66 -11.51
N TYR A 128 10.01 6.43 -10.34
CA TYR A 128 8.75 7.03 -9.96
C TYR A 128 8.86 8.00 -8.78
N LEU A 129 10.07 8.29 -8.29
CA LEU A 129 10.27 9.06 -7.07
C LEU A 129 9.78 10.49 -7.23
N GLU A 130 10.15 11.14 -8.34
CA GLU A 130 9.69 12.50 -8.66
C GLU A 130 8.16 12.57 -8.75
N LEU A 131 7.55 11.61 -9.44
CA LEU A 131 6.10 11.48 -9.56
C LEU A 131 5.45 11.24 -8.18
N TRP A 132 6.05 10.38 -7.36
CA TRP A 132 5.56 10.08 -6.03
C TRP A 132 5.64 11.30 -5.10
N ASN A 133 6.75 12.04 -5.10
CA ASN A 133 6.93 13.23 -4.28
C ASN A 133 5.87 14.28 -4.61
N TYR A 134 5.61 14.53 -5.89
CA TYR A 134 4.54 15.43 -6.28
C TYR A 134 3.16 14.92 -5.80
N ILE A 135 2.84 13.65 -6.00
CA ILE A 135 1.53 13.09 -5.61
C ILE A 135 1.35 13.10 -4.08
N SER A 136 2.41 12.81 -3.32
CA SER A 136 2.35 12.69 -1.86
C SER A 136 2.16 14.04 -1.17
N GLU A 137 2.40 15.16 -1.85
CA GLU A 137 2.07 16.51 -1.37
C GLU A 137 0.59 16.87 -1.54
N HIS A 138 -0.15 16.10 -2.35
CA HIS A 138 -1.57 16.36 -2.64
C HIS A 138 -2.49 15.43 -1.85
N GLU A 139 -3.76 15.83 -1.68
CA GLU A 139 -4.80 14.94 -1.16
C GLU A 139 -5.19 13.85 -2.17
N PHE A 140 -5.23 14.23 -3.45
CA PHE A 140 -5.43 13.34 -4.58
C PHE A 140 -4.94 14.03 -5.85
N VAL A 141 -4.73 13.24 -6.90
CA VAL A 141 -4.41 13.75 -8.24
C VAL A 141 -5.29 13.10 -9.31
N THR A 142 -5.45 13.77 -10.44
CA THR A 142 -6.02 13.23 -11.67
C THR A 142 -4.93 13.05 -12.72
N THR A 143 -5.20 12.23 -13.75
CA THR A 143 -4.30 12.14 -14.91
C THR A 143 -4.05 13.51 -15.54
N SER A 144 -5.09 14.35 -15.63
CA SER A 144 -5.00 15.69 -16.22
C SER A 144 -4.06 16.60 -15.43
N GLN A 145 -4.11 16.57 -14.09
CA GLN A 145 -3.19 17.32 -13.24
C GLN A 145 -1.74 16.87 -13.44
N ILE A 146 -1.51 15.55 -13.50
CA ILE A 146 -0.17 14.98 -13.70
C ILE A 146 0.40 15.34 -15.06
N VAL A 147 -0.39 15.25 -16.14
CA VAL A 147 0.05 15.67 -17.50
C VAL A 147 0.36 17.16 -17.55
N LYS A 148 -0.45 17.98 -16.88
CA LYS A 148 -0.24 19.43 -16.84
C LYS A 148 1.03 19.80 -16.10
N HIS A 149 1.35 19.11 -15.00
CA HIS A 149 2.55 19.36 -14.21
C HIS A 149 3.81 18.80 -14.90
N PHE A 150 3.76 17.52 -15.30
CA PHE A 150 4.84 16.86 -15.99
C PHE A 150 4.65 16.97 -17.49
N HIS A 151 4.98 18.14 -18.06
CA HIS A 151 4.78 18.48 -19.48
C HIS A 151 5.30 17.43 -20.49
N ALA A 152 6.25 16.59 -20.10
CA ALA A 152 6.76 15.48 -20.91
C ALA A 152 5.84 14.24 -20.97
N LEU A 153 4.72 14.20 -20.23
CA LEU A 153 3.80 13.08 -20.17
C LEU A 153 2.58 13.33 -21.05
N SER A 154 2.33 12.43 -22.00
CA SER A 154 1.02 12.34 -22.65
C SER A 154 -0.03 11.75 -21.68
N PRO A 155 -1.34 12.00 -21.88
CA PRO A 155 -2.38 11.43 -21.04
C PRO A 155 -2.35 9.90 -20.89
N PRO A 156 -2.15 9.11 -21.97
CA PRO A 156 -2.01 7.65 -21.84
C PRO A 156 -0.81 7.25 -20.97
N ASN A 157 0.32 7.95 -21.11
CA ASN A 157 1.54 7.67 -20.36
C ASN A 157 1.40 8.06 -18.88
N GLY A 158 0.81 9.23 -18.59
CA GLY A 158 0.51 9.68 -17.23
C GLY A 158 -0.40 8.70 -16.48
N ASN A 159 -1.53 8.32 -17.10
CA ASN A 159 -2.45 7.34 -16.53
C ASN A 159 -1.78 5.97 -16.31
N SER A 160 -0.93 5.53 -17.25
CA SER A 160 -0.20 4.26 -17.13
C SER A 160 0.77 4.27 -15.94
N LYS A 161 1.48 5.38 -15.71
CA LYS A 161 2.35 5.55 -14.54
C LYS A 161 1.55 5.55 -13.23
N LEU A 162 0.41 6.25 -13.17
CA LEU A 162 -0.47 6.26 -12.01
C LEU A 162 -1.03 4.87 -11.69
N ASN A 163 -1.53 4.15 -12.69
CA ASN A 163 -2.00 2.77 -12.51
C ASN A 163 -0.85 1.83 -12.10
N LYS A 164 0.40 2.13 -12.45
CA LYS A 164 1.56 1.37 -11.97
C LYS A 164 1.75 1.56 -10.47
N LEU A 165 1.67 2.79 -9.97
CA LEU A 165 1.75 3.09 -8.53
C LEU A 165 0.57 2.48 -7.74
N VAL A 166 -0.63 2.43 -8.34
CA VAL A 166 -1.77 1.67 -7.79
C VAL A 166 -1.44 0.18 -7.67
N LYS A 167 -0.90 -0.43 -8.73
CA LYS A 167 -0.52 -1.85 -8.73
C LYS A 167 0.58 -2.17 -7.72
N MET A 168 1.45 -1.20 -7.45
CA MET A 168 2.51 -1.29 -6.44
C MET A 168 1.97 -1.14 -5.02
N GLY A 169 0.71 -0.74 -4.83
CA GLY A 169 0.14 -0.53 -3.50
C GLY A 169 0.48 0.81 -2.87
N LEU A 170 0.89 1.81 -3.68
CA LEU A 170 1.21 3.17 -3.20
C LEU A 170 0.04 4.15 -3.32
N LEU A 171 -0.88 3.90 -4.25
CA LEU A 171 -2.05 4.74 -4.51
C LEU A 171 -3.35 3.94 -4.38
N LEU A 172 -4.39 4.60 -3.87
CA LEU A 172 -5.77 4.19 -4.08
C LEU A 172 -6.30 4.79 -5.38
N LYS A 173 -7.27 4.11 -5.98
CA LYS A 173 -7.93 4.57 -7.20
C LYS A 173 -9.44 4.59 -6.99
N LYS A 174 -10.06 5.73 -7.29
CA LYS A 174 -11.50 5.90 -7.21
C LYS A 174 -12.02 6.56 -8.48
N ARG A 175 -13.15 6.08 -8.99
CA ARG A 175 -13.90 6.74 -10.06
C ARG A 175 -14.79 7.82 -9.47
N GLN A 176 -14.81 8.99 -10.07
CA GLN A 176 -15.71 10.08 -9.76
C GLN A 176 -16.32 10.68 -11.03
N ILE A 177 -17.26 11.60 -10.86
CA ILE A 177 -17.75 12.45 -11.94
C ILE A 177 -17.00 13.78 -11.82
N ALA A 178 -16.29 14.16 -12.88
CA ALA A 178 -15.62 15.45 -12.98
C ALA A 178 -16.63 16.59 -13.00
N THR A 179 -16.17 17.81 -12.73
CA THR A 179 -17.00 19.03 -12.82
C THR A 179 -17.62 19.21 -14.21
N SER A 180 -16.99 18.67 -15.25
CA SER A 180 -17.50 18.65 -16.63
C SER A 180 -18.61 17.61 -16.88
N GLY A 181 -18.97 16.79 -15.88
CA GLY A 181 -19.99 15.74 -15.99
C GLY A 181 -19.49 14.39 -16.50
N GLY A 182 -18.23 14.30 -16.94
CA GLY A 182 -17.63 13.05 -17.42
C GLY A 182 -17.01 12.19 -16.29
N PRO A 183 -16.91 10.86 -16.45
CA PRO A 183 -16.24 10.01 -15.49
C PRO A 183 -14.72 10.26 -15.48
N GLU A 184 -14.15 10.49 -14.31
CA GLU A 184 -12.71 10.70 -14.10
C GLU A 184 -12.19 9.77 -13.01
N ASP A 185 -10.96 9.28 -13.19
CA ASP A 185 -10.25 8.54 -12.15
C ASP A 185 -9.43 9.53 -11.30
N ILE A 186 -9.57 9.44 -9.99
CA ILE A 186 -8.66 10.07 -9.02
C ILE A 186 -7.75 9.04 -8.38
N PHE A 187 -6.56 9.50 -8.02
CA PHE A 187 -5.54 8.71 -7.39
C PHE A 187 -5.15 9.36 -6.06
N ILE A 188 -5.24 8.59 -4.98
CA ILE A 188 -5.06 9.10 -3.62
C ILE A 188 -3.80 8.47 -3.04
N PRO A 189 -2.79 9.25 -2.60
CA PRO A 189 -1.61 8.70 -1.95
C PRO A 189 -1.95 7.97 -0.66
N ILE A 190 -1.37 6.78 -0.48
CA ILE A 190 -1.37 6.10 0.81
C ILE A 190 -0.23 6.70 1.61
N LYS A 191 -0.57 7.43 2.66
CA LYS A 191 0.36 8.08 3.58
C LYS A 191 -0.30 8.22 4.94
N ASN A 192 0.53 8.47 5.95
CA ASN A 192 0.11 8.63 7.33
C ASN A 192 -0.74 9.88 7.57
#